data_AF-A0A656JP65-F1
#
_entry.id   AF-A0A656JP65-F1
#
_cell.length_a   1.000
_cell.length_b   1.000
_cell.length_c   1.000
_cell.angle_alpha   90.00
_cell.angle_beta   90.00
_cell.angle_gamma   90.00
#
_symmetry.space_group_name_H-M   'P 1'
#
loop_
_entity.id
_entity.type
_entity.pdbx_description
1 polymer ?
#
loop_
_entity_poly.entity_id
_entity_poly.type
_entity_poly.pdbx_seq_one_letter_code
_entity_poly.pdbx_strand_id
1 'polypeptide(L)'
;MAELPLLQQTTRPYAWRQWFNAQNLNVARDMTGPRYELFSMLAQAAMHDMGVALIPPFLIQRELHEQRLVIASTSALPSNKAYHLMIPERKVESASLTAFRDWLVDQAHDYALPQDKEHALA
;
A
#
# COMPACT_ATOMS: atom_id res chain seq x y z
N MET A 1 5.88 -7.81 -16.52
CA MET A 1 5.38 -7.95 -15.13
C MET A 1 4.76 -9.33 -14.85
N ALA A 2 3.95 -9.90 -15.75
CA ALA A 2 3.26 -11.19 -15.52
C ALA A 2 4.16 -12.45 -15.44
N GLU A 3 5.48 -12.32 -15.56
CA GLU A 3 6.45 -13.42 -15.45
C GLU A 3 7.14 -13.51 -14.09
N LEU A 4 7.11 -12.42 -13.30
CA LEU A 4 7.67 -12.42 -11.95
C LEU A 4 6.66 -13.03 -10.96
N PRO A 5 7.12 -13.73 -9.90
CA PRO A 5 6.23 -14.21 -8.86
C PRO A 5 5.41 -13.07 -8.25
N LEU A 6 4.09 -13.25 -8.17
CA LEU A 6 3.21 -12.32 -7.51
C LEU A 6 3.18 -12.64 -6.02
N LEU A 7 3.73 -11.75 -5.20
CA LEU A 7 3.71 -11.91 -3.75
C LEU A 7 2.30 -11.59 -3.24
N GLN A 8 1.68 -12.54 -2.56
CA GLN A 8 0.26 -12.53 -2.20
C GLN A 8 0.07 -12.10 -0.75
N GLN A 9 -0.93 -11.26 -0.49
CA GLN A 9 -1.35 -10.87 0.86
C GLN A 9 -2.46 -11.82 1.34
N THR A 10 -2.24 -12.54 2.44
CA THR A 10 -3.21 -13.53 2.97
C THR A 10 -4.57 -12.90 3.31
N THR A 11 -4.57 -11.68 3.86
CA THR A 11 -5.79 -10.95 4.22
C THR A 11 -6.47 -10.25 3.04
N ARG A 12 -5.85 -10.26 1.85
CA ARG A 12 -6.38 -9.67 0.61
C ARG A 12 -6.12 -10.61 -0.59
N PRO A 13 -6.68 -11.83 -0.59
CA PRO A 13 -6.34 -12.86 -1.56
C PRO A 13 -6.70 -12.53 -3.01
N TYR A 14 -7.57 -11.54 -3.23
CA TYR A 14 -8.00 -11.09 -4.56
C TYR A 14 -7.31 -9.78 -5.01
N ALA A 15 -6.34 -9.25 -4.26
CA ALA A 15 -5.74 -7.95 -4.54
C ALA A 15 -5.14 -7.86 -5.95
N TRP A 16 -4.39 -8.88 -6.37
CA TRP A 16 -3.80 -8.95 -7.71
C TRP A 16 -4.85 -9.06 -8.81
N ARG A 17 -5.85 -9.93 -8.64
CA ARG A 17 -7.00 -10.01 -9.56
C ARG A 17 -7.69 -8.67 -9.73
N GLN A 18 -7.96 -7.97 -8.62
CA GLN A 18 -8.57 -6.65 -8.62
C GLN A 18 -7.70 -5.63 -9.36
N TRP A 19 -6.39 -5.64 -9.11
CA TRP A 19 -5.42 -4.75 -9.77
C TRP A 19 -5.32 -4.99 -11.28
N PHE A 20 -5.29 -6.26 -11.74
CA PHE A 20 -5.31 -6.59 -13.16
C PHE A 20 -6.63 -6.21 -13.82
N ASN A 21 -7.76 -6.53 -13.18
CA ASN A 21 -9.09 -6.17 -13.69
C ASN A 21 -9.26 -4.64 -13.82
N ALA A 22 -8.73 -3.86 -12.89
CA ALA A 22 -8.74 -2.40 -12.95
C ALA A 22 -7.96 -1.84 -14.16
N GLN A 23 -7.08 -2.63 -14.75
CA GLN A 23 -6.34 -2.32 -15.98
C GLN A 23 -6.89 -3.07 -17.20
N ASN A 24 -8.07 -3.67 -17.09
CA ASN A 24 -8.68 -4.50 -18.13
C ASN A 24 -7.80 -5.68 -18.59
N LEU A 25 -6.91 -6.16 -17.70
CA LEU A 25 -6.06 -7.32 -17.94
C LEU A 25 -6.67 -8.57 -17.32
N ASN A 26 -6.64 -9.68 -18.05
CA ASN A 26 -7.02 -11.00 -17.55
C ASN A 26 -5.77 -11.89 -17.47
N VAL A 27 -5.34 -12.23 -16.25
CA VAL A 27 -4.11 -12.98 -16.01
C VAL A 27 -4.43 -14.31 -15.32
N ALA A 28 -4.14 -15.43 -15.99
CA ALA A 28 -4.52 -16.76 -15.54
C ALA A 28 -3.92 -17.19 -14.18
N ARG A 29 -2.82 -16.57 -13.74
CA ARG A 29 -2.10 -16.89 -12.49
C ARG A 29 -2.12 -15.74 -11.48
N ASP A 30 -3.12 -14.87 -11.55
CA ASP A 30 -3.28 -13.69 -10.68
C ASP A 30 -3.37 -14.01 -9.18
N MET A 31 -3.72 -15.24 -8.81
CA MET A 31 -3.83 -15.70 -7.42
C MET A 31 -2.70 -16.66 -6.99
N THR A 32 -1.69 -16.86 -7.82
CA THR A 32 -0.57 -17.78 -7.55
C THR A 32 0.63 -17.03 -6.98
N GLY A 33 1.37 -17.68 -6.08
CA GLY A 33 2.63 -17.17 -5.53
C GLY A 33 2.72 -17.33 -4.00
N PRO A 34 3.88 -17.02 -3.41
CA PRO A 34 4.10 -17.05 -1.96
C PRO A 34 3.13 -16.11 -1.24
N ARG A 35 2.63 -16.54 -0.07
CA ARG A 35 1.65 -15.80 0.74
C ARG A 35 2.29 -15.28 2.01
N TYR A 36 2.06 -14.01 2.29
CA TYR A 36 2.52 -13.33 3.49
C TYR A 36 1.34 -12.65 4.19
N GLU A 37 1.40 -12.56 5.51
CA GLU A 37 0.33 -11.96 6.30
C GLU A 37 0.48 -10.44 6.47
N LEU A 38 1.73 -9.98 6.61
CA LEU A 38 2.07 -8.58 6.88
C LEU A 38 2.64 -7.90 5.64
N PHE A 39 2.30 -6.61 5.46
CA PHE A 39 2.91 -5.77 4.41
C PHE A 39 4.43 -5.64 4.56
N SER A 40 4.95 -5.64 5.79
CA SER A 40 6.39 -5.62 6.04
C SER A 40 7.09 -6.86 5.48
N MET A 41 6.48 -8.04 5.61
CA MET A 41 7.01 -9.28 5.03
C MET A 41 6.98 -9.23 3.50
N LEU A 42 5.91 -8.71 2.89
CA LEU A 42 5.85 -8.48 1.45
C LEU A 42 6.96 -7.55 0.97
N ALA A 43 7.20 -6.44 1.68
CA ALA A 43 8.25 -5.48 1.35
C ALA A 43 9.63 -6.15 1.41
N GLN A 44 9.92 -6.90 2.47
CA GLN A 44 11.19 -7.64 2.59
C GLN A 44 11.36 -8.68 1.49
N ALA A 45 10.32 -9.45 1.17
CA ALA A 45 10.39 -10.43 0.09
C ALA A 45 10.64 -9.77 -1.28
N ALA A 46 9.98 -8.65 -1.57
CA ALA A 46 10.21 -7.89 -2.80
C ALA A 46 11.64 -7.32 -2.87
N MET A 47 12.17 -6.83 -1.74
CA MET A 47 13.55 -6.34 -1.63
C MET A 47 14.63 -7.41 -1.84
N HIS A 48 14.28 -8.68 -1.58
CA HIS A 48 15.16 -9.83 -1.80
C HIS A 48 14.88 -10.53 -3.13
N ASP A 49 14.37 -9.79 -4.12
CA ASP A 49 14.11 -10.24 -5.48
C ASP A 49 13.16 -11.45 -5.59
N MET A 50 12.33 -11.71 -4.57
CA MET A 50 11.43 -12.86 -4.56
C MET A 50 10.19 -12.66 -5.45
N GLY A 51 9.92 -11.44 -5.91
CA GLY A 51 8.78 -11.12 -6.76
C GLY A 51 8.27 -9.70 -6.62
N VAL A 52 7.07 -9.46 -7.14
CA VAL A 52 6.39 -8.14 -7.09
C VAL A 52 5.29 -8.18 -6.04
N ALA A 53 5.12 -7.10 -5.27
CA ALA A 53 4.09 -7.00 -4.24
C ALA A 53 3.17 -5.79 -4.45
N LEU A 54 1.90 -5.94 -4.08
CA LEU A 54 0.96 -4.83 -3.93
C LEU A 54 0.99 -4.33 -2.49
N ILE A 55 1.56 -3.15 -2.28
CA ILE A 55 1.75 -2.54 -0.96
C ILE A 55 1.30 -1.07 -1.02
N PRO A 56 0.51 -0.57 -0.04
CA PRO A 56 0.26 0.85 0.10
C PRO A 56 1.58 1.63 0.24
N PRO A 57 1.91 2.58 -0.66
CA PRO A 57 3.24 3.18 -0.70
C PRO A 57 3.64 3.92 0.57
N PHE A 58 2.67 4.45 1.33
CA PHE A 58 2.94 5.12 2.61
C PHE A 58 3.56 4.20 3.66
N LEU A 59 3.46 2.88 3.51
CA LEU A 59 4.06 1.87 4.40
C LEU A 59 5.53 1.56 4.05
N ILE A 60 6.01 1.99 2.88
CA ILE A 60 7.35 1.68 2.34
C ILE A 60 8.07 2.95 1.87
N GLN A 61 7.73 4.12 2.42
CA GLN A 61 8.29 5.41 1.98
C GLN A 61 9.82 5.45 2.09
N ARG A 62 10.37 4.84 3.14
CA ARG A 62 11.82 4.76 3.34
C ARG A 62 12.47 3.91 2.26
N GLU A 63 11.94 2.72 2.01
CA GLU A 63 12.46 1.79 1.00
C GLU A 63 12.40 2.40 -0.42
N LEU A 64 11.34 3.18 -0.71
CA LEU A 64 11.23 3.95 -1.96
C LEU A 64 12.23 5.10 -2.03
N HIS A 65 12.40 5.86 -0.94
CA HIS A 65 13.37 6.96 -0.86
C HIS A 65 14.82 6.49 -1.01
N GLU A 66 15.17 5.38 -0.36
CA GLU A 66 16.48 4.74 -0.42
C GLU A 66 16.67 3.91 -1.72
N GLN A 67 15.68 3.88 -2.60
CA GLN A 67 15.69 3.11 -3.86
C GLN A 67 15.92 1.61 -3.67
N ARG A 68 15.65 1.08 -2.46
CA ARG A 68 15.66 -0.37 -2.19
C ARG A 68 14.43 -1.06 -2.77
N LEU A 69 13.35 -0.31 -3.00
CA LEU A 69 12.20 -0.71 -3.77
C LEU A 69 11.90 0.36 -4.82
N VAL A 70 11.33 -0.07 -5.94
CA VAL A 70 10.87 0.82 -7.01
C VAL A 70 9.39 0.54 -7.30
N ILE A 71 8.68 1.56 -7.78
CA ILE A 71 7.29 1.39 -8.22
C ILE A 71 7.29 0.65 -9.56
N ALA A 72 6.80 -0.58 -9.56
CA ALA A 72 6.84 -1.45 -10.73
C ALA A 72 5.81 -1.07 -11.82
N SER A 73 4.75 -0.34 -11.45
CA SER A 73 3.75 0.20 -12.39
C SER A 73 3.10 1.45 -11.80
N THR A 74 2.81 2.44 -12.65
CA THR A 74 2.11 3.69 -12.29
C THR A 74 0.61 3.48 -12.06
N SER A 75 0.06 2.33 -12.43
CA SER A 75 -1.33 1.99 -12.21
C SER A 75 -1.58 1.64 -10.74
N ALA A 76 -2.28 2.51 -10.02
CA ALA A 76 -2.79 2.20 -8.69
C ALA A 76 -4.09 1.38 -8.78
N LEU A 77 -4.32 0.47 -7.83
CA LEU A 77 -5.66 -0.10 -7.63
C LEU A 77 -6.51 0.92 -6.86
N PRO A 78 -7.54 1.54 -7.46
CA PRO A 78 -8.49 2.32 -6.70
C PRO A 78 -9.15 1.40 -5.66
N SER A 79 -8.89 1.66 -4.38
CA SER A 79 -9.41 0.84 -3.29
C SER A 79 -10.42 1.64 -2.49
N ASN A 80 -11.59 1.05 -2.23
CA ASN A 80 -12.57 1.61 -1.30
C ASN A 80 -12.22 1.29 0.18
N LYS A 81 -10.98 0.88 0.47
CA LYS A 81 -10.51 0.55 1.82
C LYS A 81 -9.68 1.72 2.35
N ALA A 82 -10.01 2.19 3.55
CA ALA A 82 -9.29 3.23 4.25
C ALA A 82 -8.68 2.72 5.57
N TYR A 83 -7.75 3.49 6.12
CA TYR A 83 -7.24 3.30 7.47
C TYR A 83 -8.08 4.16 8.42
N HIS A 84 -8.56 3.57 9.52
CA HIS A 84 -9.48 4.23 10.45
C HIS A 84 -8.86 4.33 11.84
N LEU A 85 -8.97 5.51 12.46
CA LEU A 85 -8.67 5.71 13.88
C LEU A 85 -9.92 5.38 14.71
N MET A 86 -9.82 4.37 15.58
CA MET A 86 -10.90 3.97 16.49
C MET A 86 -10.57 4.40 17.92
N ILE A 87 -11.44 5.22 18.52
CA ILE A 87 -11.26 5.74 19.89
C ILE A 87 -12.38 5.16 20.78
N PRO A 88 -12.06 4.51 21.92
CA PRO A 88 -13.06 4.06 22.87
C PRO A 88 -13.86 5.25 23.43
N GLU A 89 -15.18 5.11 23.50
CA GLU A 89 -16.11 6.17 23.91
C GLU A 89 -15.73 6.83 25.25
N ARG A 90 -15.31 6.03 26.23
CA ARG A 90 -14.84 6.49 27.55
C ARG A 90 -13.60 7.40 27.54
N LYS A 91 -12.92 7.56 26.41
CA LYS A 91 -11.69 8.36 26.25
C LYS A 91 -11.85 9.56 25.32
N VAL A 92 -13.06 9.82 24.82
CA VAL A 92 -13.31 10.86 23.81
C VAL A 92 -12.91 12.26 24.30
N GLU A 93 -12.97 12.55 25.59
CA GLU A 93 -12.63 13.88 26.16
C GLU A 93 -11.14 14.08 26.49
N SER A 94 -10.27 13.13 26.16
CA SER A 94 -8.83 13.30 26.42
C SER A 94 -8.21 14.32 25.46
N ALA A 95 -7.68 15.41 26.02
CA ALA A 95 -6.96 16.42 25.25
C ALA A 95 -5.80 15.83 24.43
N SER A 96 -5.04 14.88 25.00
CA SER A 96 -3.95 14.19 24.30
C SER A 96 -4.45 13.38 23.09
N LEU A 97 -5.62 12.72 23.20
CA LEU A 97 -6.19 11.98 22.07
C LEU A 97 -6.72 12.90 20.99
N THR A 98 -7.31 14.04 21.38
CA THR A 98 -7.76 15.07 20.44
C THR A 98 -6.58 15.61 19.65
N ALA A 99 -5.50 16.01 20.33
CA ALA A 99 -4.28 16.48 19.69
C ALA A 99 -3.66 15.43 18.74
N PHE A 100 -3.63 14.15 19.15
CA PHE A 100 -3.12 13.07 18.29
C PHE A 100 -4.01 12.83 17.07
N ARG A 101 -5.34 12.85 17.24
CA ARG A 101 -6.30 12.72 16.13
C ARG A 101 -6.08 13.83 15.11
N ASP A 102 -6.03 15.08 15.58
CA ASP A 102 -5.91 16.25 14.71
C ASP A 102 -4.58 16.20 13.95
N TRP A 103 -3.47 15.93 14.64
CA TRP A 103 -2.18 15.69 14.00
C TRP A 103 -2.22 14.55 12.96
N LEU A 104 -2.87 13.42 13.27
CA LEU A 104 -2.95 12.28 12.35
C LEU A 104 -3.74 12.63 11.09
N VAL A 105 -4.82 13.41 11.23
CA VAL A 105 -5.63 13.90 10.12
C VAL A 105 -4.80 14.86 9.25
N ASP A 106 -4.05 15.76 9.86
CA ASP A 106 -3.13 16.66 9.14
C ASP A 106 -2.07 15.87 8.36
N GLN A 107 -1.42 14.87 8.99
CA GLN A 107 -0.48 13.99 8.30
C GLN A 107 -1.11 13.20 7.15
N ALA A 108 -2.37 12.79 7.28
CA ALA A 108 -3.10 12.09 6.22
C ALA A 108 -3.45 13.02 5.05
N HIS A 109 -3.74 14.30 5.32
CA HIS A 109 -3.95 15.32 4.30
C HIS A 109 -2.66 15.71 3.58
N ASP A 110 -1.56 15.83 4.31
CA ASP A 110 -0.24 16.20 3.76
C ASP A 110 0.42 15.05 2.99
N TYR A 111 -0.07 13.82 3.14
CA TYR A 111 0.46 12.67 2.43
C TYR A 111 0.12 12.74 0.94
N ALA A 112 1.16 12.88 0.12
CA ALA A 112 1.10 12.77 -1.34
C ALA A 112 2.01 11.63 -1.81
N LEU A 113 1.59 10.89 -2.84
CA LEU A 113 2.47 9.90 -3.44
C LEU A 113 3.67 10.60 -4.09
N PRO A 114 4.84 9.94 -4.15
CA PRO A 114 5.99 10.47 -4.89
C PRO A 114 5.64 10.88 -6.33
N GLN A 115 4.69 10.17 -6.95
CA GLN A 115 4.21 10.44 -8.31
C GLN A 115 3.29 11.68 -8.38
N ASP A 116 2.52 11.97 -7.34
CA ASP A 116 1.68 13.18 -7.28
C ASP A 116 2.53 14.46 -7.22
N LYS A 117 3.75 14.36 -6.70
CA LYS A 117 4.71 15.49 -6.65
C LYS A 117 5.29 15.84 -8.01
N GLU A 118 5.46 14.88 -8.93
CA GLU A 118 5.94 15.16 -10.31
C GLU A 118 4.88 15.87 -11.15
N HIS A 119 3.60 15.52 -10.98
CA HIS A 119 2.48 16.17 -11.69
C HIS A 119 2.14 17.57 -11.17
N ALA A 120 2.54 17.92 -9.95
CA ALA A 120 2.34 19.26 -9.37
C ALA A 120 3.42 20.28 -9.78
N LEU A 121 4.49 19.84 -10.45
CA LEU A 121 5.65 20.65 -10.86
C LEU A 121 5.75 20.85 -12.39
N ALA A 122 4.75 20.40 -13.16
CA ALA A 122 4.65 20.56 -14.61
C ALA A 122 3.42 21.39 -14.99
#